data_AF-A0A538S5N6-F1
#
_entry.id   AF-A0A538S5N6-F1
#
_cell.length_a   1.000
_cell.length_b   1.000
_cell.length_c   1.000
_cell.angle_alpha   90.00
_cell.angle_beta   90.00
_cell.angle_gamma   90.00
#
_symmetry.space_group_name_H-M   'P 1'
#
loop_
_entity.id
_entity.type
_entity.pdbx_description
1 polymer ?
#
loop_
_entity_poly.entity_id
_entity_poly.type
_entity_poly.pdbx_seq_one_letter_code
_entity_poly.pdbx_strand_id
1 'polypeptide(L)'
;MAFDWKALVDLATILEQQAQTSANSEAYLRSAMSRLYFGVYGHARNYATNYLQFISRNAAEDHGRLRQHLKGKRRKGDADRLEQLRIWRNDADYANDLSSLDLVATAASAIALAKLVFNSLVPPKTAAP
;
A
#
# COMPACT_ATOMS: atom_id res chain seq x y z
N MET A 1 -4.32 -3.47 -21.32
CA MET A 1 -4.10 -4.37 -20.17
C MET A 1 -4.13 -3.53 -18.91
N ALA A 2 -4.79 -4.01 -17.84
CA ALA A 2 -4.68 -3.35 -16.54
C ALA A 2 -3.31 -3.66 -15.92
N PHE A 3 -2.70 -2.68 -15.26
CA PHE A 3 -1.45 -2.89 -14.53
C PHE A 3 -1.71 -3.79 -13.31
N ASP A 4 -0.86 -4.81 -13.10
CA ASP A 4 -0.90 -5.62 -11.89
C ASP A 4 -0.23 -4.86 -10.74
N TRP A 5 -1.06 -4.30 -9.86
CA TRP A 5 -0.59 -3.55 -8.70
C TRP A 5 0.25 -4.37 -7.72
N LYS A 6 0.12 -5.70 -7.73
CA LYS A 6 0.96 -6.58 -6.91
C LYS A 6 2.44 -6.48 -7.32
N ALA A 7 2.73 -6.18 -8.59
CA ALA A 7 4.10 -6.02 -9.06
C ALA A 7 4.87 -4.94 -8.30
N LEU A 8 4.21 -3.91 -7.76
CA LEU A 8 4.86 -2.90 -6.93
C LEU A 8 5.22 -3.41 -5.53
N VAL A 9 4.45 -4.34 -4.97
CA VAL A 9 4.76 -5.02 -3.70
C VAL A 9 5.95 -5.96 -3.88
N ASP A 10 6.00 -6.66 -5.02
CA ASP A 10 7.11 -7.54 -5.36
C ASP A 10 8.40 -6.72 -5.56
N LEU A 11 8.31 -5.59 -6.29
CA LEU A 11 9.43 -4.65 -6.43
C LEU A 11 9.90 -4.12 -5.06
N ALA A 12 8.98 -3.73 -4.17
CA ALA A 12 9.37 -3.25 -2.86
C ALA A 12 10.07 -4.31 -2.00
N THR A 13 9.71 -5.58 -2.15
CA THR A 13 10.39 -6.69 -1.48
C THR A 13 11.82 -6.85 -1.99
N ILE A 14 12.04 -6.69 -3.31
CA ILE A 14 13.39 -6.69 -3.90
C ILE A 14 14.21 -5.51 -3.37
N LEU A 15 13.62 -4.31 -3.30
CA LEU A 15 14.29 -3.11 -2.81
C LEU A 15 14.70 -3.25 -1.33
N GLU A 16 13.83 -3.82 -0.48
CA GLU A 16 14.16 -4.09 0.92
C GLU A 16 15.35 -5.05 1.06
N GLN A 17 15.37 -6.13 0.28
CA GLN A 17 16.50 -7.06 0.26
C GLN A 17 17.80 -6.40 -0.20
N GLN A 18 17.75 -5.57 -1.24
CA GLN A 18 18.90 -4.81 -1.74
C GLN A 18 19.40 -3.78 -0.72
N ALA A 19 18.52 -3.25 0.13
CA ALA A 19 18.90 -2.29 1.16
C ALA A 19 19.85 -2.88 2.21
N GLN A 20 19.83 -4.20 2.42
CA GLN A 20 20.65 -4.87 3.44
C GLN A 20 22.15 -4.83 3.15
N THR A 21 22.53 -4.71 1.87
CA THR A 21 23.94 -4.73 1.42
C THR A 21 24.35 -3.45 0.69
N SER A 22 23.43 -2.51 0.50
CA SER A 22 23.67 -1.27 -0.24
C SER A 22 24.19 -0.15 0.66
N ALA A 23 25.17 0.61 0.15
CA ALA A 23 25.60 1.86 0.78
C ALA A 23 24.49 2.94 0.78
N ASN A 24 23.46 2.80 -0.07
CA ASN A 24 22.32 3.70 -0.17
C ASN A 24 21.04 3.11 0.47
N SER A 25 21.18 2.32 1.54
CA SER A 25 20.09 1.58 2.19
C SER A 25 18.81 2.40 2.39
N GLU A 26 18.94 3.65 2.88
CA GLU A 26 17.81 4.55 3.09
C GLU A 26 17.01 4.82 1.80
N ALA A 27 17.68 5.08 0.68
CA ALA A 27 17.01 5.35 -0.59
C ALA A 27 16.21 4.13 -1.10
N TYR A 28 16.74 2.92 -0.89
CA TYR A 28 16.05 1.68 -1.19
C TYR A 28 14.80 1.51 -0.31
N LEU A 29 14.93 1.70 1.01
CA LEU A 29 13.83 1.53 1.97
C LEU A 29 12.73 2.58 1.78
N ARG A 30 13.09 3.85 1.54
CA ARG A 30 12.13 4.91 1.19
C ARG A 30 11.36 4.56 -0.09
N SER A 31 12.09 4.12 -1.12
CA SER A 31 11.48 3.69 -2.39
C SER A 31 10.56 2.49 -2.21
N ALA A 32 10.97 1.50 -1.40
CA ALA A 32 10.17 0.33 -1.07
C ALA A 32 8.83 0.73 -0.41
N MET A 33 8.85 1.61 0.60
CA MET A 33 7.64 2.10 1.26
C MET A 33 6.70 2.83 0.31
N SER A 34 7.25 3.67 -0.58
CA SER A 34 6.50 4.35 -1.63
C SER A 34 5.79 3.36 -2.57
N ARG A 35 6.54 2.36 -3.09
CA ARG A 35 5.99 1.35 -4.00
C ARG A 35 4.95 0.46 -3.31
N LEU A 36 5.16 0.07 -2.06
CA LEU A 36 4.19 -0.70 -1.26
C LEU A 36 2.87 0.04 -1.17
N TYR A 37 2.90 1.31 -0.77
CA TYR A 37 1.68 2.09 -0.62
C TYR A 37 0.91 2.20 -1.94
N PHE A 38 1.58 2.54 -3.04
CA PHE A 38 0.90 2.66 -4.33
C PHE A 38 0.37 1.32 -4.85
N GLY A 39 1.10 0.22 -4.64
CA GLY A 39 0.61 -1.13 -4.95
C GLY A 39 -0.66 -1.47 -4.20
N VAL A 40 -0.65 -1.29 -2.88
CA VAL A 40 -1.81 -1.61 -2.03
C VAL A 40 -2.98 -0.66 -2.30
N TYR A 41 -2.73 0.65 -2.47
CA TYR A 41 -3.76 1.63 -2.81
C TYR A 41 -4.41 1.33 -4.16
N GLY A 42 -3.62 1.05 -5.19
CA GLY A 42 -4.14 0.73 -6.51
C GLY A 42 -4.97 -0.55 -6.53
N HIS A 43 -4.51 -1.60 -5.84
CA HIS A 43 -5.27 -2.83 -5.63
C HIS A 43 -6.60 -2.57 -4.90
N ALA A 44 -6.55 -1.89 -3.76
CA ALA A 44 -7.73 -1.61 -2.95
C ALA A 44 -8.73 -0.69 -3.65
N ARG A 45 -8.25 0.32 -4.40
CA ARG A 45 -9.09 1.20 -5.22
C ARG A 45 -9.82 0.38 -6.29
N ASN A 46 -9.09 -0.46 -7.03
CA ASN A 46 -9.69 -1.30 -8.07
C ASN A 46 -10.72 -2.27 -7.48
N TYR A 47 -10.42 -2.92 -6.35
CA TYR A 47 -11.37 -3.76 -5.63
C TYR A 47 -12.64 -2.97 -5.24
N ALA A 48 -12.47 -1.79 -4.65
CA ALA A 48 -13.59 -0.98 -4.21
C ALA A 48 -14.44 -0.46 -5.38
N THR A 49 -13.82 -0.09 -6.51
CA THR A 49 -14.52 0.32 -7.72
C THR A 49 -15.34 -0.83 -8.29
N ASN A 50 -14.71 -2.00 -8.44
CA ASN A 50 -15.33 -3.14 -9.12
C ASN A 50 -16.41 -3.83 -8.29
N TYR A 51 -16.23 -3.89 -6.96
CA TYR A 51 -17.07 -4.73 -6.09
C TYR A 51 -17.80 -3.96 -4.99
N LEU A 52 -17.39 -2.73 -4.70
CA LEU A 52 -17.98 -1.91 -3.63
C LEU A 52 -18.61 -0.61 -4.13
N GLN A 53 -18.70 -0.41 -5.45
CA GLN A 53 -19.29 0.78 -6.08
C GLN A 53 -18.59 2.09 -5.69
N PHE A 54 -17.28 2.03 -5.42
CA PHE A 54 -16.49 3.23 -5.18
C PHE A 54 -16.26 4.00 -6.48
N ILE A 55 -16.49 5.32 -6.46
CA ILE A 55 -16.25 6.20 -7.60
C ILE A 55 -15.02 7.07 -7.31
N SER A 56 -13.90 6.67 -7.93
CA SER A 56 -12.64 7.43 -7.95
C SER A 56 -12.84 8.76 -8.67
N ARG A 57 -12.31 9.86 -8.10
CA ARG A 57 -12.22 11.17 -8.75
C ARG A 57 -10.86 11.40 -9.42
N ASN A 58 -9.95 10.46 -9.26
CA ASN A 58 -8.54 10.55 -9.67
C ASN A 58 -7.84 11.76 -9.05
N ALA A 59 -8.11 12.01 -7.77
CA ALA A 59 -7.57 13.14 -7.02
C ALA A 59 -6.91 12.69 -5.70
N ALA A 60 -6.07 13.53 -5.10
CA ALA A 60 -5.35 13.18 -3.87
C ALA A 60 -6.29 12.88 -2.69
N GLU A 61 -7.48 13.47 -2.68
CA GLU A 61 -8.52 13.23 -1.69
C GLU A 61 -9.06 11.79 -1.74
N ASP A 62 -8.93 11.11 -2.89
CA ASP A 62 -9.42 9.74 -3.05
C ASP A 62 -8.74 8.76 -2.09
N HIS A 63 -7.52 9.05 -1.67
CA HIS A 63 -6.87 8.24 -0.67
C HIS A 63 -7.67 8.21 0.64
N GLY A 64 -8.18 9.36 1.08
CA GLY A 64 -9.05 9.46 2.27
C GLY A 64 -10.44 8.89 2.01
N ARG A 65 -11.04 9.23 0.87
CA ARG A 65 -12.38 8.75 0.48
C ARG A 65 -12.44 7.22 0.39
N LEU A 66 -11.41 6.60 -0.18
CA LEU A 66 -11.31 5.14 -0.27
C LEU A 66 -11.31 4.49 1.12
N ARG A 67 -10.52 5.02 2.07
CA ARG A 67 -10.50 4.51 3.44
C ARG A 67 -11.86 4.65 4.12
N GLN A 68 -12.51 5.80 3.99
CA GLN A 68 -13.84 6.02 4.53
C GLN A 68 -14.87 5.05 3.92
N HIS A 69 -14.80 4.84 2.60
CA HIS A 69 -15.66 3.91 1.89
C HIS A 69 -15.48 2.47 2.38
N LEU A 70 -14.24 2.01 2.53
CA LEU A 70 -13.91 0.69 3.07
C LEU A 70 -14.45 0.51 4.50
N LYS A 71 -14.31 1.52 5.37
CA LYS A 71 -14.91 1.49 6.71
C LYS A 71 -16.42 1.29 6.65
N GLY A 72 -17.11 2.01 5.77
CA GLY A 72 -18.56 1.87 5.53
C GLY A 72 -18.98 0.51 4.97
N LYS A 73 -18.06 -0.25 4.36
CA LYS A 73 -18.30 -1.59 3.78
C LYS A 73 -17.80 -2.73 4.66
N ARG A 74 -17.71 -2.51 5.98
CA ARG A 74 -17.21 -3.50 6.97
C ARG A 74 -15.77 -3.98 6.71
N ARG A 75 -14.95 -3.15 6.04
CA ARG A 75 -13.53 -3.41 5.74
C ARG A 75 -12.62 -2.49 6.58
N LYS A 76 -12.98 -2.24 7.85
CA LYS A 76 -12.23 -1.31 8.72
C LYS A 76 -10.75 -1.70 8.82
N GLY A 77 -10.44 -2.98 8.99
CA GLY A 77 -9.06 -3.45 9.08
C GLY A 77 -8.22 -3.11 7.84
N ASP A 78 -8.79 -3.23 6.64
CA ASP A 78 -8.08 -2.87 5.41
C ASP A 78 -7.90 -1.36 5.27
N ALA A 79 -8.90 -0.58 5.71
CA ALA A 79 -8.81 0.87 5.76
C ALA A 79 -7.73 1.37 6.74
N ASP A 80 -7.61 0.76 7.92
CA ASP A 80 -6.60 1.12 8.91
C ASP A 80 -5.19 0.75 8.42
N ARG A 81 -5.02 -0.41 7.78
CA ARG A 81 -3.75 -0.81 7.14
C ARG A 81 -3.33 0.16 6.03
N LEU A 82 -4.28 0.57 5.18
CA LEU A 82 -4.04 1.59 4.15
C LEU A 82 -3.62 2.93 4.75
N GLU A 83 -4.17 3.29 5.90
CA GLU A 83 -3.74 4.52 6.59
C GLU A 83 -2.31 4.40 7.09
N GLN A 84 -1.99 3.31 7.78
CA GLN A 84 -0.64 3.10 8.30
C GLN A 84 0.42 3.12 7.18
N LEU A 85 0.13 2.44 6.07
CA LEU A 85 1.00 2.46 4.89
C LEU A 85 1.15 3.86 4.29
N ARG A 86 0.08 4.67 4.32
CA ARG A 86 0.14 6.06 3.84
C ARG A 86 1.02 6.93 4.73
N ILE A 87 0.92 6.77 6.05
CA ILE A 87 1.74 7.50 7.02
C ILE A 87 3.22 7.22 6.74
N TRP A 88 3.61 5.95 6.71
CA TRP A 88 5.00 5.57 6.43
C TRP A 88 5.47 6.02 5.04
N ARG A 89 4.62 5.96 4.02
CA ARG A 89 4.95 6.50 2.70
C ARG A 89 5.16 8.01 2.73
N ASN A 90 4.38 8.76 3.50
CA ASN A 90 4.54 10.20 3.58
C ASN A 90 5.86 10.57 4.29
N ASP A 91 6.20 9.87 5.36
CA ASP A 91 7.49 10.02 6.03
C ASP A 91 8.63 9.68 5.05
N ALA A 92 8.54 8.53 4.39
CA ALA A 92 9.52 8.07 3.40
C ALA A 92 9.75 9.06 2.24
N ASP A 93 8.68 9.63 1.70
CA ASP A 93 8.74 10.47 0.50
C ASP A 93 9.07 11.94 0.81
N TYR A 94 8.75 12.44 2.02
CA TYR A 94 8.81 13.89 2.30
C TYR A 94 9.59 14.29 3.55
N ALA A 95 9.87 13.39 4.49
CA ALA A 95 10.64 13.78 5.67
C ALA A 95 12.12 13.98 5.30
N ASN A 96 12.68 15.11 5.70
CA ASN A 96 14.11 15.40 5.56
C ASN A 96 14.98 14.51 6.46
N ASP A 97 14.41 14.04 7.57
CA ASP A 97 15.06 13.16 8.54
C ASP A 97 14.10 12.05 8.96
N LEU A 98 14.61 10.81 9.01
CA LEU A 98 13.91 9.61 9.45
C LEU A 98 14.61 8.91 10.62
N SER A 99 15.50 9.60 11.32
CA SER A 99 16.27 9.09 12.46
C SER A 99 15.41 8.51 13.58
N SER A 100 14.15 8.94 13.70
CA SER A 100 13.19 8.40 14.67
C SER A 100 12.53 7.08 14.26
N LEU A 101 12.77 6.59 13.04
CA LEU A 101 12.21 5.34 12.53
C LEU A 101 13.30 4.29 12.35
N ASP A 102 13.04 3.07 12.80
CA ASP A 102 13.75 1.90 12.29
C ASP A 102 13.21 1.58 10.89
N LEU A 103 13.92 2.05 9.85
CA LEU A 103 13.48 1.91 8.46
C LEU A 103 13.38 0.45 8.00
N VAL A 104 14.26 -0.42 8.50
CA VAL A 104 14.27 -1.83 8.11
C VAL A 104 13.03 -2.52 8.72
N ALA A 105 12.82 -2.35 10.03
CA ALA A 105 11.65 -2.91 10.69
C ALA A 105 10.33 -2.32 10.16
N THR A 106 10.33 -1.04 9.81
CA THR A 106 9.17 -0.35 9.22
C THR A 106 8.86 -0.91 7.82
N ALA A 107 9.87 -1.08 6.96
CA ALA A 107 9.67 -1.67 5.64
C ALA A 107 9.16 -3.12 5.72
N ALA A 108 9.73 -3.94 6.61
CA ALA A 108 9.26 -5.30 6.85
C ALA A 108 7.79 -5.34 7.33
N SER A 109 7.43 -4.44 8.25
CA SER A 109 6.06 -4.27 8.73
C SER A 109 5.11 -3.84 7.60
N ALA A 110 5.53 -2.89 6.76
CA ALA A 110 4.78 -2.44 5.59
C ALA A 110 4.51 -3.59 4.59
N ILE A 111 5.50 -4.44 4.32
CA ILE A 111 5.34 -5.63 3.49
C ILE A 111 4.30 -6.59 4.10
N ALA A 112 4.35 -6.83 5.41
CA ALA A 112 3.39 -7.68 6.09
C ALA A 112 1.96 -7.13 6.00
N LEU A 113 1.77 -5.82 6.22
CA LEU A 113 0.46 -5.18 6.08
C LEU A 113 -0.05 -5.24 4.64
N ALA A 114 0.83 -5.04 3.64
CA ALA A 114 0.47 -5.15 2.24
C ALA A 114 -0.08 -6.54 1.92
N LYS A 115 0.63 -7.61 2.33
CA LYS A 115 0.18 -9.00 2.14
C LYS A 115 -1.20 -9.25 2.76
N LEU A 116 -1.46 -8.74 3.96
CA LEU A 116 -2.77 -8.85 4.61
C LEU A 116 -3.88 -8.20 3.78
N VAL A 117 -3.64 -7.02 3.20
CA VAL A 117 -4.64 -6.35 2.35
C VAL A 117 -4.90 -7.15 1.07
N PHE A 118 -3.86 -7.65 0.40
CA PHE A 118 -4.03 -8.49 -0.80
C PHE A 118 -4.82 -9.77 -0.51
N ASN A 119 -4.57 -10.41 0.63
CA ASN A 119 -5.28 -11.61 1.04
C ASN A 119 -6.75 -11.33 1.46
N SER A 120 -7.03 -10.13 1.97
CA SER A 120 -8.39 -9.72 2.40
C SER A 120 -9.26 -9.26 1.23
N LEU A 121 -8.68 -8.46 0.32
CA LEU A 121 -9.38 -7.83 -0.80
C LEU A 121 -9.32 -8.69 -2.05
N VAL A 122 -9.90 -9.88 -1.96
CA VAL A 122 -10.03 -10.83 -3.08
C VAL A 122 -11.42 -10.73 -3.71
N PRO A 123 -11.56 -10.93 -5.03
CA PRO A 123 -12.87 -11.00 -5.68
C PRO A 123 -13.82 -11.97 -4.95
N PRO A 124 -15.10 -11.61 -4.78
CA PRO A 124 -16.08 -12.52 -4.17
C PRO A 124 -16.20 -13.80 -5.01
N LYS A 125 -16.40 -14.94 -4.34
CA LYS A 125 -16.48 -16.28 -4.98
C LYS A 125 -17.62 -16.44 -5.99
N THR A 126 -18.50 -15.45 -6.10
CA THR A 126 -19.60 -15.38 -7.08
C THR A 126 -19.45 -14.11 -7.91
N ALA A 127 -18.43 -14.08 -8.76
CA ALA A 127 -18.28 -13.08 -9.82
C ALA A 127 -17.52 -13.70 -11.00
N ALA A 128 -18.05 -14.80 -11.52
CA ALA A 128 -17.89 -15.15 -12.92
C ALA A 128 -19.26 -14.93 -13.58
N PRO A 129 -19.32 -14.39 -14.81
CA PRO A 129 -20.55 -14.35 -15.58
C PRO A 129 -21.13 -15.75 -15.81
#